data_AF-A0A3D8SYD5-F1
#
_entry.id   AF-A0A3D8SYD5-F1
#
_cell.length_a   1.000
_cell.length_b   1.000
_cell.length_c   1.000
_cell.angle_alpha   90.00
_cell.angle_beta   90.00
_cell.angle_gamma   90.00
#
_symmetry.space_group_name_H-M   'P 1'
#
loop_
_entity.id
_entity.type
_entity.pdbx_description
1 polymer ?
#
loop_
_entity_poly.entity_id
_entity_poly.type
_entity_poly.pdbx_seq_one_letter_code
_entity_poly.pdbx_strand_id
1 'polypeptide(L)'
;MEAAKDTIKSAMGSGEQKSQFEKGHSVPVSNQDAPGKQHEMEGPDPVNDQLPTASGGYQPYRAAGKLVGKKALITGGDSGIGRAIAILYAMEGAESTIVYTPEEEKDAQETLKLVQEKGGKLHLQSADLRSQQTCKKVVAKAVEVMGRVNILVLNHGFQMMKETIDELSEEQWINTFDINIHPFFFLSKYTLPQMQSGDTIITCASVNPYIGRPDLLDYTSTKGAIVAFTRALSNQQIEKGIRVNAVCPGPIWTPLIPATMNEKAQKEFTSPMGRPGQPSEVATCFVFLASADSSFMSGQSLHPNGGVIVGS
;
A
#
# COMPACT_ATOMS: atom_id res chain seq x y z
N MET A 1 -39.05 -8.37 -13.96
CA MET A 1 -38.21 -9.08 -12.97
C MET A 1 -37.36 -10.19 -13.59
N GLU A 2 -37.65 -10.64 -14.83
CA GLU A 2 -36.79 -11.59 -15.57
C GLU A 2 -35.64 -10.94 -16.33
N ALA A 3 -35.81 -9.71 -16.84
CA ALA A 3 -34.77 -9.02 -17.62
C ALA A 3 -33.47 -8.68 -16.83
N ALA A 4 -33.51 -8.70 -15.49
CA ALA A 4 -32.34 -8.43 -14.65
C ALA A 4 -31.49 -9.67 -14.36
N LYS A 5 -32.01 -10.88 -14.65
CA LYS A 5 -31.27 -12.14 -14.47
C LYS A 5 -30.40 -12.48 -15.69
N ASP A 6 -30.78 -12.02 -16.88
CA ASP A 6 -30.05 -12.33 -18.11
C ASP A 6 -28.80 -11.46 -18.30
N THR A 7 -28.74 -10.26 -17.72
CA THR A 7 -27.53 -9.43 -17.76
C THR A 7 -26.40 -9.96 -16.87
N ILE A 8 -26.71 -10.79 -15.87
CA ILE A 8 -25.69 -11.41 -15.01
C ILE A 8 -25.08 -12.65 -15.68
N LYS A 9 -25.79 -13.29 -16.62
CA LYS A 9 -25.31 -14.49 -17.32
C LYS A 9 -24.41 -14.21 -18.53
N SER A 10 -24.45 -13.01 -19.12
CA SER A 10 -23.66 -12.71 -20.34
C SER A 10 -22.26 -12.17 -20.08
N ALA A 11 -21.82 -12.05 -18.82
CA ALA A 11 -20.45 -11.67 -18.46
C ALA A 11 -19.56 -12.86 -18.05
N MET A 12 -20.10 -14.08 -18.07
CA MET A 12 -19.33 -15.30 -17.81
C MET A 12 -18.78 -15.84 -19.12
N GLY A 13 -17.62 -15.30 -19.51
CA GLY A 13 -16.77 -15.90 -20.52
C GLY A 13 -16.49 -17.36 -20.15
N SER A 14 -16.50 -18.21 -21.18
CA SER A 14 -16.23 -19.65 -21.13
C SER A 14 -14.92 -19.98 -20.39
N GLY A 15 -15.06 -20.68 -19.25
CA GLY A 15 -14.00 -21.08 -18.33
C GLY A 15 -14.13 -20.30 -17.02
N GLU A 16 -14.72 -20.90 -15.98
CA GLU A 16 -14.82 -20.27 -14.65
C GLU A 16 -13.42 -19.96 -14.11
N GLN A 17 -12.95 -18.74 -14.34
CA GLN A 17 -11.72 -18.25 -13.75
C GLN A 17 -11.99 -18.06 -12.26
N LYS A 18 -11.52 -19.02 -11.46
CA LYS A 18 -11.66 -19.03 -10.01
C LYS A 18 -11.19 -17.72 -9.41
N SER A 19 -11.94 -17.21 -8.44
CA SER A 19 -11.66 -15.91 -7.84
C SER A 19 -10.30 -15.91 -7.13
N GLN A 20 -9.56 -14.79 -7.25
CA GLN A 20 -8.32 -14.58 -6.48
C GLN A 20 -8.53 -14.58 -4.96
N PHE A 21 -9.79 -14.51 -4.48
CA PHE A 21 -10.14 -14.55 -3.06
C PHE A 21 -10.46 -15.96 -2.53
N GLU A 22 -10.46 -16.98 -3.39
CA GLU A 22 -10.73 -18.36 -2.98
C GLU A 22 -9.53 -18.98 -2.25
N LYS A 23 -9.82 -19.81 -1.25
CA LYS A 23 -8.80 -20.62 -0.58
C LYS A 23 -8.16 -21.58 -1.59
N GLY A 24 -6.82 -21.62 -1.59
CA GLY A 24 -6.03 -22.40 -2.55
C GLY A 24 -5.66 -21.61 -3.81
N HIS A 25 -6.09 -20.35 -3.94
CA HIS A 25 -5.55 -19.47 -4.98
C HIS A 25 -4.04 -19.27 -4.78
N SER A 26 -3.29 -19.45 -5.86
CA SER A 26 -1.85 -19.23 -5.93
C SER A 26 -1.53 -18.23 -7.04
N VAL A 27 -0.46 -17.48 -6.83
CA VAL A 27 0.09 -16.56 -7.84
C VAL A 27 1.09 -17.29 -8.73
N PRO A 28 1.25 -16.91 -10.01
CA PRO A 28 2.27 -17.52 -10.85
C PRO A 28 3.67 -17.16 -10.35
N VAL A 29 4.62 -18.06 -10.62
CA VAL A 29 6.03 -17.76 -10.43
C VAL A 29 6.52 -17.01 -11.67
N SER A 30 7.01 -15.79 -11.48
CA SER A 30 7.65 -15.01 -12.54
C SER A 30 8.76 -14.15 -11.97
N ASN A 31 9.62 -13.62 -12.83
CA ASN A 31 10.75 -12.79 -12.42
C ASN A 31 10.72 -11.46 -13.16
N GLN A 32 11.05 -10.39 -12.45
CA GLN A 32 11.22 -9.04 -12.99
C GLN A 32 12.46 -8.38 -12.38
N ASP A 33 12.95 -7.34 -13.05
CA ASP A 33 13.93 -6.44 -12.44
C ASP A 33 13.22 -5.46 -11.48
N ALA A 34 13.87 -5.13 -10.37
CA ALA A 34 13.41 -4.07 -9.46
C ALA A 34 13.36 -2.71 -10.19
N PRO A 35 12.37 -1.83 -9.92
CA PRO A 35 11.42 -1.86 -8.80
C PRO A 35 10.19 -2.79 -8.96
N GLY A 36 10.09 -3.55 -10.06
CA GLY A 36 8.92 -4.37 -10.38
C GLY A 36 7.77 -3.51 -10.91
N LYS A 37 7.14 -3.93 -11.99
CA LYS A 37 6.10 -3.15 -12.67
C LYS A 37 4.82 -3.96 -12.80
N GLN A 38 3.69 -3.38 -12.39
CA GLN A 38 2.43 -4.09 -12.36
C GLN A 38 1.96 -4.49 -13.75
N HIS A 39 2.15 -3.61 -14.74
CA HIS A 39 1.81 -3.91 -16.13
C HIS A 39 2.69 -4.98 -16.80
N GLU A 40 3.78 -5.42 -16.15
CA GLU A 40 4.65 -6.51 -16.62
C GLU A 40 4.41 -7.82 -15.83
N MET A 41 3.45 -7.85 -14.88
CA MET A 41 3.17 -9.04 -14.08
C MET A 41 2.52 -10.16 -14.92
N GLU A 42 2.98 -11.39 -14.71
CA GLU A 42 2.31 -12.57 -15.24
C GLU A 42 1.13 -12.96 -14.33
N GLY A 43 0.03 -13.45 -14.92
CA GLY A 43 -1.17 -13.88 -14.18
C GLY A 43 -2.16 -12.76 -13.94
N PRO A 44 -3.19 -13.00 -13.10
CA PRO A 44 -4.22 -11.99 -12.95
C PRO A 44 -3.67 -10.75 -12.25
N ASP A 45 -4.11 -9.59 -12.72
CA ASP A 45 -3.75 -8.32 -12.10
C ASP A 45 -4.15 -8.29 -10.61
N PRO A 46 -3.34 -7.66 -9.76
CA PRO A 46 -3.73 -7.37 -8.38
C PRO A 46 -5.09 -6.65 -8.31
N VAL A 47 -5.97 -7.11 -7.42
CA VAL A 47 -7.34 -6.58 -7.28
C VAL A 47 -7.35 -5.30 -6.44
N ASN A 48 -7.77 -4.19 -7.03
CA ASN A 48 -7.63 -2.85 -6.43
C ASN A 48 -8.89 -2.27 -5.79
N ASP A 49 -10.09 -2.68 -6.23
CA ASP A 49 -11.36 -2.04 -5.82
C ASP A 49 -12.51 -3.03 -5.56
N GLN A 50 -12.21 -4.32 -5.41
CA GLN A 50 -13.19 -5.36 -5.09
C GLN A 50 -12.83 -6.07 -3.79
N LEU A 51 -13.82 -6.59 -3.08
CA LEU A 51 -13.68 -7.32 -1.83
C LEU A 51 -14.40 -8.67 -1.89
N PRO A 52 -13.95 -9.69 -1.13
CA PRO A 52 -14.65 -10.97 -1.07
C PRO A 52 -16.05 -10.82 -0.46
N THR A 53 -16.97 -11.71 -0.87
CA THR A 53 -18.30 -11.80 -0.26
C THR A 53 -18.44 -13.02 0.65
N ALA A 54 -19.38 -12.99 1.58
CA ALA A 54 -19.68 -14.11 2.49
C ALA A 54 -20.15 -15.38 1.76
N SER A 55 -20.77 -15.22 0.58
CA SER A 55 -21.25 -16.33 -0.26
C SER A 55 -20.19 -16.91 -1.21
N GLY A 56 -18.95 -16.42 -1.14
CA GLY A 56 -17.91 -16.70 -2.15
C GLY A 56 -17.94 -15.70 -3.31
N GLY A 57 -16.83 -15.58 -4.04
CA GLY A 57 -16.65 -14.56 -5.09
C GLY A 57 -16.34 -13.18 -4.52
N TYR A 58 -16.64 -12.13 -5.30
CA TYR A 58 -16.25 -10.74 -5.00
C TYR A 58 -17.33 -9.72 -5.37
N GLN A 59 -17.25 -8.54 -4.76
CA GLN A 59 -18.08 -7.38 -5.05
C GLN A 59 -17.24 -6.11 -5.09
N PRO A 60 -17.63 -5.08 -5.85
CA PRO A 60 -17.00 -3.77 -5.76
C PRO A 60 -17.03 -3.21 -4.34
N TYR A 61 -15.96 -2.52 -3.94
CA TYR A 61 -15.91 -1.73 -2.72
C TYR A 61 -17.03 -0.69 -2.72
N ARG A 62 -17.68 -0.51 -1.56
CA ARG A 62 -18.78 0.45 -1.39
C ARG A 62 -18.30 1.62 -0.55
N ALA A 63 -18.01 2.73 -1.22
CA ALA A 63 -17.65 3.96 -0.54
C ALA A 63 -18.83 4.58 0.20
N ALA A 64 -18.53 5.30 1.28
CA ALA A 64 -19.50 5.99 2.12
C ALA A 64 -19.23 7.50 2.24
N GLY A 65 -18.33 8.05 1.41
CA GLY A 65 -17.93 9.46 1.45
C GLY A 65 -17.08 9.80 2.67
N LYS A 66 -16.28 8.85 3.18
CA LYS A 66 -15.53 8.98 4.43
C LYS A 66 -14.41 10.02 4.38
N LEU A 67 -13.96 10.39 3.18
CA LEU A 67 -12.80 11.24 2.96
C LEU A 67 -13.13 12.48 2.10
N VAL A 68 -14.41 12.86 2.02
CA VAL A 68 -14.85 14.03 1.26
C VAL A 68 -14.05 15.27 1.66
N GLY A 69 -13.43 15.89 0.66
CA GLY A 69 -12.64 17.11 0.82
C GLY A 69 -11.23 16.92 1.40
N LYS A 70 -10.82 15.69 1.73
CA LYS A 70 -9.46 15.40 2.20
C LYS A 70 -8.46 15.42 1.05
N LYS A 71 -7.23 15.84 1.36
CA LYS A 71 -6.08 15.88 0.45
C LYS A 71 -5.01 14.89 0.90
N ALA A 72 -4.65 13.92 0.06
CA ALA A 72 -3.71 12.86 0.42
C ALA A 72 -2.41 12.90 -0.39
N LEU A 73 -1.27 12.79 0.27
CA LEU A 73 0.02 12.50 -0.37
C LEU A 73 0.35 11.03 -0.12
N ILE A 74 0.45 10.24 -1.19
CA ILE A 74 0.65 8.79 -1.15
C ILE A 74 1.97 8.46 -1.86
N THR A 75 2.86 7.72 -1.20
CA THR A 75 4.13 7.28 -1.80
C THR A 75 4.07 5.82 -2.24
N GLY A 76 4.71 5.48 -3.37
CA GLY A 76 4.55 4.18 -4.03
C GLY A 76 3.10 3.93 -4.41
N GLY A 77 2.46 4.94 -5.02
CA GLY A 77 1.02 4.95 -5.32
C GLY A 77 0.67 4.50 -6.72
N ASP A 78 1.67 4.21 -7.54
CA ASP A 78 1.59 3.74 -8.93
C ASP A 78 1.08 2.31 -9.06
N SER A 79 1.31 1.45 -8.06
CA SER A 79 1.03 0.02 -8.13
C SER A 79 0.69 -0.60 -6.77
N GLY A 80 0.29 -1.88 -6.80
CA GLY A 80 0.04 -2.71 -5.63
C GLY A 80 -0.88 -2.04 -4.60
N ILE A 81 -0.47 -2.08 -3.33
CA ILE A 81 -1.22 -1.51 -2.20
C ILE A 81 -1.46 0.00 -2.40
N GLY A 82 -0.47 0.75 -2.89
CA GLY A 82 -0.60 2.19 -3.08
C GLY A 82 -1.62 2.58 -4.15
N ARG A 83 -1.67 1.83 -5.26
CA ARG A 83 -2.71 1.99 -6.30
C ARG A 83 -4.11 1.76 -5.71
N ALA A 84 -4.29 0.68 -4.96
CA ALA A 84 -5.56 0.41 -4.29
C ALA A 84 -5.95 1.51 -3.29
N ILE A 85 -4.99 2.05 -2.53
CA ILE A 85 -5.24 3.20 -1.63
C ILE A 85 -5.72 4.41 -2.44
N ALA A 86 -5.03 4.78 -3.53
CA ALA A 86 -5.41 5.93 -4.35
C ALA A 86 -6.82 5.79 -4.94
N ILE A 87 -7.17 4.59 -5.42
CA ILE A 87 -8.51 4.29 -5.96
C ILE A 87 -9.57 4.35 -4.87
N LEU A 88 -9.38 3.69 -3.72
CA LEU A 88 -10.36 3.72 -2.64
C LEU A 88 -10.51 5.11 -2.03
N TYR A 89 -9.42 5.89 -1.93
CA TYR A 89 -9.48 7.28 -1.47
C TYR A 89 -10.28 8.17 -2.43
N ALA A 90 -10.11 7.98 -3.73
CA ALA A 90 -10.92 8.65 -4.75
C ALA A 90 -12.41 8.29 -4.61
N MET A 91 -12.73 7.01 -4.46
CA MET A 91 -14.11 6.55 -4.24
C MET A 91 -14.72 7.16 -2.96
N GLU A 92 -13.92 7.37 -1.91
CA GLU A 92 -14.34 8.01 -0.66
C GLU A 92 -14.34 9.55 -0.69
N GLY A 93 -13.99 10.17 -1.82
CA GLY A 93 -14.08 11.62 -2.06
C GLY A 93 -12.82 12.42 -1.76
N ALA A 94 -11.66 11.77 -1.61
CA ALA A 94 -10.38 12.45 -1.46
C ALA A 94 -9.75 12.82 -2.81
N GLU A 95 -9.04 13.94 -2.84
CA GLU A 95 -8.08 14.27 -3.91
C GLU A 95 -6.68 13.85 -3.45
N SER A 96 -5.88 13.27 -4.33
CA SER A 96 -4.57 12.73 -3.97
C SER A 96 -3.44 13.17 -4.91
N THR A 97 -2.21 13.20 -4.40
CA THR A 97 -0.97 13.17 -5.16
C THR A 97 -0.28 11.84 -4.89
N ILE A 98 0.11 11.09 -5.93
CA ILE A 98 0.96 9.90 -5.80
C ILE A 98 2.40 10.19 -6.21
N VAL A 99 3.33 9.55 -5.50
CA VAL A 99 4.77 9.59 -5.77
C VAL A 99 5.25 8.20 -6.13
N TYR A 100 6.11 8.10 -7.15
CA TYR A 100 6.60 6.84 -7.73
C TYR A 100 7.94 7.10 -8.45
N THR A 101 8.68 6.06 -8.83
CA THR A 101 9.96 6.27 -9.55
C THR A 101 9.74 6.46 -11.05
N PRO A 102 10.66 7.14 -11.78
CA PRO A 102 10.50 7.36 -13.23
C PRO A 102 10.25 6.09 -14.06
N GLU A 103 10.80 4.95 -13.63
CA GLU A 103 10.68 3.65 -14.27
C GLU A 103 9.23 3.09 -14.24
N GLU A 104 8.42 3.56 -13.30
CA GLU A 104 7.06 3.10 -13.02
C GLU A 104 5.98 4.02 -13.64
N GLU A 105 6.36 4.97 -14.50
CA GLU A 105 5.46 5.99 -15.08
C GLU A 105 4.20 5.38 -15.73
N LYS A 106 4.34 4.26 -16.45
CA LYS A 106 3.20 3.60 -17.09
C LYS A 106 2.17 3.10 -16.06
N ASP A 107 2.63 2.60 -14.92
CA ASP A 107 1.76 2.14 -13.83
C ASP A 107 1.11 3.31 -13.09
N ALA A 108 1.83 4.42 -12.93
CA ALA A 108 1.27 5.66 -12.39
C ALA A 108 0.14 6.23 -13.28
N GLN A 109 0.32 6.21 -14.61
CA GLN A 109 -0.70 6.63 -15.57
C GLN A 109 -1.94 5.74 -15.54
N GLU A 110 -1.77 4.41 -15.39
CA GLU A 110 -2.92 3.52 -15.22
C GLU A 110 -3.66 3.81 -13.90
N THR A 111 -2.93 4.09 -12.81
CA THR A 111 -3.57 4.51 -11.55
C THR A 111 -4.36 5.81 -11.71
N LEU A 112 -3.81 6.80 -12.42
CA LEU A 112 -4.52 8.05 -12.75
C LEU A 112 -5.83 7.78 -13.50
N LYS A 113 -5.77 6.95 -14.55
CA LYS A 113 -6.94 6.56 -15.33
C LYS A 113 -7.99 5.87 -14.46
N LEU A 114 -7.60 4.87 -13.66
CA LEU A 114 -8.51 4.16 -12.76
C LEU A 114 -9.15 5.09 -11.73
N VAL A 115 -8.40 6.05 -11.17
CA VAL A 115 -8.96 7.06 -10.26
C VAL A 115 -9.96 7.97 -10.98
N GLN A 116 -9.67 8.40 -12.20
CA GLN A 116 -10.57 9.22 -13.02
C GLN A 116 -11.86 8.49 -13.38
N GLU A 117 -11.78 7.18 -13.67
CA GLU A 117 -12.96 6.33 -13.90
C GLU A 117 -13.88 6.23 -12.67
N LYS A 118 -13.34 6.40 -11.47
CA LYS A 118 -14.13 6.50 -10.22
C LYS A 118 -14.58 7.93 -9.90
N GLY A 119 -14.33 8.90 -10.78
CA GLY A 119 -14.67 10.31 -10.60
C GLY A 119 -13.77 11.07 -9.62
N GLY A 120 -12.61 10.50 -9.26
CA GLY A 120 -11.66 11.14 -8.37
C GLY A 120 -10.65 12.03 -9.10
N LYS A 121 -9.83 12.74 -8.31
CA LYS A 121 -8.74 13.58 -8.79
C LYS A 121 -7.41 13.09 -8.24
N LEU A 122 -6.47 12.80 -9.14
CA LEU A 122 -5.13 12.33 -8.82
C LEU A 122 -4.08 13.19 -9.53
N HIS A 123 -3.01 13.53 -8.82
CA HIS A 123 -1.83 14.17 -9.39
C HIS A 123 -0.66 13.19 -9.35
N LEU A 124 0.15 13.21 -10.40
CA LEU A 124 1.32 12.36 -10.52
C LEU A 124 2.59 13.16 -10.22
N GLN A 125 3.48 12.58 -9.42
CA GLN A 125 4.79 13.15 -9.15
C GLN A 125 5.87 12.07 -9.18
N SER A 126 6.58 11.96 -10.30
CA SER A 126 7.75 11.10 -10.39
C SER A 126 8.94 11.66 -9.59
N ALA A 127 9.51 10.86 -8.68
CA ALA A 127 10.64 11.25 -7.86
C ALA A 127 11.34 10.05 -7.16
N ASP A 128 12.68 10.11 -7.08
CA ASP A 128 13.45 9.27 -6.14
C ASP A 128 13.49 9.92 -4.75
N LEU A 129 12.88 9.24 -3.78
CA LEU A 129 12.69 9.73 -2.42
C LEU A 129 13.91 9.59 -1.51
N ARG A 130 14.99 8.92 -1.94
CA ARG A 130 16.19 8.69 -1.11
C ARG A 130 16.86 9.99 -0.64
N SER A 131 16.69 11.10 -1.36
CA SER A 131 17.27 12.39 -0.97
C SER A 131 16.32 13.28 -0.16
N GLN A 132 16.88 13.92 0.87
CA GLN A 132 16.18 14.92 1.68
C GLN A 132 15.62 16.08 0.82
N GLN A 133 16.42 16.59 -0.14
CA GLN A 133 16.00 17.70 -1.00
C GLN A 133 14.83 17.29 -1.90
N THR A 134 14.83 16.06 -2.42
CA THR A 134 13.71 15.54 -3.22
C THR A 134 12.45 15.42 -2.37
N CYS A 135 12.53 14.81 -1.18
CA CYS A 135 11.40 14.73 -0.25
C CYS A 135 10.79 16.10 0.07
N LYS A 136 11.63 17.12 0.28
CA LYS A 136 11.16 18.49 0.53
C LYS A 136 10.40 19.06 -0.68
N LYS A 137 10.92 18.86 -1.90
CA LYS A 137 10.27 19.30 -3.15
C LYS A 137 8.94 18.57 -3.40
N VAL A 138 8.90 17.28 -3.09
CA VAL A 138 7.68 16.46 -3.18
C VAL A 138 6.56 17.03 -2.31
N VAL A 139 6.83 17.26 -1.04
CA VAL A 139 5.83 17.87 -0.15
C VAL A 139 5.42 19.25 -0.64
N ALA A 140 6.38 20.11 -1.01
CA ALA A 140 6.07 21.45 -1.51
C ALA A 140 5.14 21.42 -2.75
N LYS A 141 5.39 20.51 -3.70
CA LYS A 141 4.56 20.38 -4.90
C LYS A 141 3.18 19.83 -4.59
N ALA A 142 3.08 18.84 -3.71
CA ALA A 142 1.79 18.30 -3.26
C ALA A 142 0.91 19.40 -2.62
N VAL A 143 1.52 20.30 -1.84
CA VAL A 143 0.83 21.46 -1.24
C VAL A 143 0.44 22.49 -2.28
N GLU A 144 1.31 22.79 -3.24
CA GLU A 144 1.02 23.71 -4.33
C GLU A 144 -0.22 23.26 -5.13
N VAL A 145 -0.33 21.97 -5.45
CA VAL A 145 -1.41 21.45 -6.32
C VAL A 145 -2.71 21.16 -5.58
N MET A 146 -2.65 20.70 -4.33
CA MET A 146 -3.83 20.35 -3.53
C MET A 146 -4.26 21.45 -2.54
N GLY A 147 -3.43 22.46 -2.32
CA GLY A 147 -3.59 23.53 -1.32
C GLY A 147 -3.20 23.14 0.11
N ARG A 148 -3.22 21.83 0.44
CA ARG A 148 -2.79 21.27 1.74
C ARG A 148 -2.56 19.76 1.62
N VAL A 149 -1.98 19.16 2.65
CA VAL A 149 -1.94 17.70 2.84
C VAL A 149 -2.59 17.36 4.19
N ASN A 150 -3.75 16.69 4.16
CA ASN A 150 -4.45 16.20 5.34
C ASN A 150 -4.05 14.78 5.74
N ILE A 151 -3.70 13.97 4.75
CA ILE A 151 -3.39 12.55 4.90
C ILE A 151 -2.03 12.32 4.27
N LEU A 152 -1.05 11.89 5.07
CA LEU A 152 0.25 11.45 4.56
C LEU A 152 0.32 9.93 4.63
N VAL A 153 0.38 9.28 3.46
CA VAL A 153 0.55 7.82 3.34
C VAL A 153 1.98 7.50 2.92
N LEU A 154 2.73 6.93 3.86
CA LEU A 154 4.11 6.49 3.66
C LEU A 154 4.07 5.00 3.34
N ASN A 155 3.95 4.65 2.06
CA ASN A 155 3.70 3.28 1.61
C ASN A 155 4.83 2.66 0.78
N HIS A 156 5.64 3.47 0.09
CA HIS A 156 6.78 2.98 -0.69
C HIS A 156 7.70 2.05 0.13
N GLY A 157 8.34 1.11 -0.56
CA GLY A 157 9.34 0.24 0.03
C GLY A 157 10.02 -0.65 -0.99
N PHE A 158 11.24 -1.02 -0.68
CA PHE A 158 12.08 -1.94 -1.43
C PHE A 158 12.43 -3.13 -0.54
N GLN A 159 12.55 -4.31 -1.13
CA GLN A 159 13.07 -5.51 -0.48
C GLN A 159 13.90 -6.29 -1.50
N MET A 160 14.84 -7.11 -1.05
CA MET A 160 15.55 -8.05 -1.92
C MET A 160 15.97 -9.25 -1.08
N MET A 161 15.52 -10.45 -1.47
CA MET A 161 15.73 -11.66 -0.69
C MET A 161 17.21 -12.07 -0.66
N LYS A 162 17.70 -12.42 0.53
CA LYS A 162 19.03 -13.01 0.79
C LYS A 162 18.87 -14.08 1.86
N GLU A 163 19.35 -15.30 1.61
CA GLU A 163 19.07 -16.42 2.51
C GLU A 163 19.88 -16.31 3.81
N THR A 164 21.06 -15.70 3.74
CA THR A 164 21.96 -15.52 4.88
C THR A 164 22.53 -14.11 4.94
N ILE A 165 23.06 -13.74 6.12
CA ILE A 165 23.64 -12.42 6.34
C ILE A 165 24.93 -12.17 5.55
N ASP A 166 25.69 -13.23 5.22
CA ASP A 166 26.92 -13.11 4.43
C ASP A 166 26.65 -12.85 2.94
N GLU A 167 25.45 -13.17 2.44
CA GLU A 167 25.02 -12.79 1.08
C GLU A 167 24.50 -11.35 0.98
N LEU A 168 24.20 -10.73 2.13
CA LEU A 168 23.66 -9.38 2.22
C LEU A 168 24.79 -8.36 2.16
N SER A 169 24.96 -7.74 0.99
CA SER A 169 25.96 -6.69 0.81
C SER A 169 25.64 -5.44 1.62
N GLU A 170 26.68 -4.71 2.01
CA GLU A 170 26.54 -3.40 2.66
C GLU A 170 25.80 -2.40 1.78
N GLU A 171 25.98 -2.50 0.45
CA GLU A 171 25.26 -1.67 -0.52
C GLU A 171 23.75 -1.93 -0.48
N GLN A 172 23.32 -3.20 -0.48
CA GLN A 172 21.91 -3.54 -0.35
C GLN A 172 21.36 -3.06 1.00
N TRP A 173 22.09 -3.30 2.10
CA TRP A 173 21.70 -2.85 3.42
C TRP A 173 21.43 -1.33 3.44
N ILE A 174 22.39 -0.53 2.96
CA ILE A 174 22.26 0.93 2.91
C ILE A 174 21.09 1.35 2.02
N ASN A 175 20.99 0.77 0.82
CA ASN A 175 19.92 1.11 -0.12
C ASN A 175 18.53 0.81 0.44
N THR A 176 18.35 -0.34 1.12
CA THR A 176 17.09 -0.70 1.76
C THR A 176 16.68 0.33 2.82
N PHE A 177 17.62 0.84 3.63
CA PHE A 177 17.33 1.90 4.62
C PHE A 177 17.06 3.26 3.98
N ASP A 178 17.84 3.63 2.97
CA ASP A 178 17.69 4.88 2.21
C ASP A 178 16.33 4.97 1.51
N ILE A 179 15.75 3.85 1.11
CA ILE A 179 14.41 3.79 0.52
C ILE A 179 13.34 3.69 1.61
N ASN A 180 13.49 2.80 2.59
CA ASN A 180 12.35 2.39 3.43
C ASN A 180 12.08 3.26 4.65
N ILE A 181 13.08 3.96 5.20
CA ILE A 181 12.90 4.68 6.48
C ILE A 181 13.40 6.12 6.46
N HIS A 182 14.49 6.44 5.77
CA HIS A 182 14.95 7.84 5.67
C HIS A 182 13.87 8.76 5.05
N PRO A 183 13.17 8.37 3.96
CA PRO A 183 12.16 9.25 3.37
C PRO A 183 10.92 9.38 4.26
N PHE A 184 10.58 8.36 5.06
CA PHE A 184 9.47 8.44 6.02
C PHE A 184 9.70 9.56 7.03
N PHE A 185 10.94 9.70 7.51
CA PHE A 185 11.35 10.82 8.36
C PHE A 185 11.26 12.16 7.61
N PHE A 186 11.87 12.28 6.42
CA PHE A 186 11.91 13.55 5.69
C PHE A 186 10.51 14.03 5.29
N LEU A 187 9.69 13.16 4.70
CA LEU A 187 8.32 13.48 4.29
C LEU A 187 7.45 13.88 5.48
N SER A 188 7.54 13.16 6.61
CA SER A 188 6.83 13.54 7.84
C SER A 188 7.29 14.91 8.33
N LYS A 189 8.60 15.13 8.43
CA LYS A 189 9.19 16.39 8.88
C LYS A 189 8.73 17.60 8.06
N TYR A 190 8.62 17.44 6.74
CA TYR A 190 8.21 18.53 5.85
C TYR A 190 6.70 18.69 5.73
N THR A 191 5.92 17.63 5.98
CA THR A 191 4.46 17.69 5.92
C THR A 191 3.85 18.22 7.22
N LEU A 192 4.39 17.84 8.38
CA LEU A 192 3.84 18.20 9.69
C LEU A 192 3.62 19.70 9.95
N PRO A 193 4.49 20.64 9.50
CA PRO A 193 4.30 22.07 9.77
C PRO A 193 2.99 22.67 9.27
N GLN A 194 2.36 22.06 8.27
CA GLN A 194 1.06 22.50 7.71
C GLN A 194 -0.13 21.64 8.15
N MET A 195 0.12 20.49 8.79
CA MET A 195 -0.94 19.61 9.27
C MET A 195 -1.64 20.24 10.49
N GLN A 196 -2.92 19.94 10.63
CA GLN A 196 -3.80 20.50 11.67
C GLN A 196 -4.47 19.37 12.46
N SER A 197 -5.13 19.73 13.57
CA SER A 197 -5.97 18.79 14.31
C SER A 197 -6.99 18.12 13.38
N GLY A 198 -7.09 16.79 13.45
CA GLY A 198 -7.91 15.97 12.56
C GLY A 198 -7.21 15.48 11.28
N ASP A 199 -5.95 15.87 11.05
CA ASP A 199 -5.09 15.30 10.01
C ASP A 199 -4.39 14.02 10.51
N THR A 200 -3.83 13.23 9.59
CA THR A 200 -3.25 11.93 9.96
C THR A 200 -2.09 11.47 9.06
N ILE A 201 -1.18 10.70 9.64
CA ILE A 201 -0.10 10.01 8.96
C ILE A 201 -0.33 8.50 9.09
N ILE A 202 -0.19 7.77 7.99
CA ILE A 202 -0.34 6.31 7.96
C ILE A 202 0.89 5.71 7.30
N THR A 203 1.56 4.81 8.01
CA THR A 203 2.76 4.11 7.52
C THR A 203 2.40 2.70 7.06
N CYS A 204 3.02 2.23 5.98
CA CYS A 204 2.95 0.85 5.54
C CYS A 204 4.20 0.10 6.04
N ALA A 205 4.04 -0.62 7.15
CA ALA A 205 5.08 -1.45 7.71
C ALA A 205 5.06 -2.84 7.02
N SER A 206 5.02 -3.92 7.79
CA SER A 206 4.90 -5.30 7.32
C SER A 206 4.56 -6.20 8.51
N VAL A 207 4.10 -7.41 8.24
CA VAL A 207 4.08 -8.52 9.21
C VAL A 207 5.50 -8.94 9.62
N ASN A 208 6.49 -8.76 8.74
CA ASN A 208 7.86 -9.25 8.93
C ASN A 208 8.53 -8.90 10.27
N PRO A 209 8.52 -7.66 10.79
CA PRO A 209 9.16 -7.33 12.06
C PRO A 209 8.53 -8.03 13.27
N TYR A 210 7.31 -8.57 13.13
CA TYR A 210 6.62 -9.29 14.18
C TYR A 210 6.88 -10.80 14.15
N ILE A 211 7.15 -11.36 12.96
CA ILE A 211 7.41 -12.79 12.78
C ILE A 211 8.89 -13.13 12.61
N GLY A 212 9.75 -12.12 12.44
CA GLY A 212 11.19 -12.31 12.27
C GLY A 212 11.55 -13.08 10.99
N ARG A 213 11.04 -12.62 9.83
CA ARG A 213 11.28 -13.30 8.55
C ARG A 213 12.80 -13.30 8.20
N PRO A 214 13.46 -14.47 8.14
CA PRO A 214 14.93 -14.56 8.17
C PRO A 214 15.61 -14.19 6.84
N ASP A 215 14.95 -14.45 5.71
CA ASP A 215 15.45 -14.25 4.34
C ASP A 215 15.31 -12.79 3.82
N LEU A 216 14.89 -11.88 4.70
CA LEU A 216 14.64 -10.47 4.42
C LEU A 216 15.14 -9.61 5.59
N LEU A 217 16.37 -9.80 6.03
CA LEU A 217 16.91 -9.22 7.27
C LEU A 217 16.91 -7.68 7.28
N ASP A 218 17.45 -7.04 6.24
CA ASP A 218 17.48 -5.58 6.07
C ASP A 218 16.06 -4.99 5.98
N TYR A 219 15.21 -5.57 5.14
CA TYR A 219 13.82 -5.17 4.99
C TYR A 219 13.06 -5.30 6.32
N THR A 220 13.16 -6.44 6.99
CA THR A 220 12.53 -6.69 8.30
C THR A 220 12.99 -5.66 9.34
N SER A 221 14.28 -5.32 9.34
CA SER A 221 14.84 -4.27 10.20
C SER A 221 14.22 -2.90 9.92
N THR A 222 14.13 -2.49 8.63
CA THR A 222 13.50 -1.22 8.28
C THR A 222 12.01 -1.17 8.63
N LYS A 223 11.27 -2.27 8.43
CA LYS A 223 9.85 -2.33 8.81
C LYS A 223 9.66 -2.29 10.33
N GLY A 224 10.59 -2.83 11.12
CA GLY A 224 10.64 -2.65 12.57
C GLY A 224 10.89 -1.18 12.97
N ALA A 225 11.83 -0.51 12.27
CA ALA A 225 12.07 0.92 12.45
C ALA A 225 10.82 1.76 12.13
N ILE A 226 10.06 1.42 11.08
CA ILE A 226 8.79 2.09 10.74
C ILE A 226 7.76 1.94 11.87
N VAL A 227 7.63 0.75 12.48
CA VAL A 227 6.72 0.53 13.61
C VAL A 227 7.11 1.41 14.81
N ALA A 228 8.40 1.42 15.17
CA ALA A 228 8.90 2.27 16.26
C ALA A 228 8.72 3.77 15.96
N PHE A 229 9.04 4.19 14.73
CA PHE A 229 8.85 5.56 14.24
C PHE A 229 7.39 6.00 14.35
N THR A 230 6.45 5.15 13.95
CA THR A 230 5.01 5.41 14.02
C THR A 230 4.56 5.68 15.46
N ARG A 231 4.97 4.81 16.40
CA ARG A 231 4.64 4.94 17.83
C ARG A 231 5.22 6.23 18.41
N ALA A 232 6.51 6.49 18.17
CA ALA A 232 7.18 7.67 18.68
C ALA A 232 6.58 8.97 18.10
N LEU A 233 6.33 9.02 16.79
CA LEU A 233 5.75 10.19 16.15
C LEU A 233 4.30 10.43 16.59
N SER A 234 3.51 9.36 16.78
CA SER A 234 2.17 9.46 17.38
C SER A 234 2.23 10.20 18.72
N ASN A 235 3.09 9.75 19.64
CA ASN A 235 3.20 10.35 20.96
C ASN A 235 3.62 11.82 20.90
N GLN A 236 4.44 12.20 19.92
CA GLN A 236 4.86 13.58 19.72
C GLN A 236 3.73 14.49 19.19
N GLN A 237 2.84 13.96 18.35
CA GLN A 237 1.85 14.79 17.64
C GLN A 237 0.43 14.70 18.22
N ILE A 238 0.18 13.83 19.20
CA ILE A 238 -1.16 13.61 19.75
C ILE A 238 -1.77 14.89 20.37
N GLU A 239 -0.97 15.72 21.04
CA GLU A 239 -1.42 17.00 21.63
C GLU A 239 -1.86 18.02 20.56
N LYS A 240 -1.40 17.86 19.31
CA LYS A 240 -1.83 18.67 18.17
C LYS A 240 -3.06 18.11 17.46
N GLY A 241 -3.60 17.00 17.95
CA GLY A 241 -4.74 16.31 17.34
C GLY A 241 -4.40 15.60 16.02
N ILE A 242 -3.13 15.28 15.77
CA ILE A 242 -2.69 14.54 14.57
C ILE A 242 -2.45 13.08 14.96
N ARG A 243 -3.14 12.17 14.27
CA ARG A 243 -3.01 10.72 14.52
C ARG A 243 -1.93 10.12 13.64
N VAL A 244 -1.15 9.19 14.18
CA VAL A 244 -0.11 8.47 13.41
C VAL A 244 -0.25 6.98 13.66
N ASN A 245 -0.56 6.19 12.63
CA ASN A 245 -0.80 4.74 12.77
C ASN A 245 -0.07 3.95 11.66
N ALA A 246 0.06 2.65 11.87
CA ALA A 246 0.67 1.74 10.91
C ALA A 246 -0.34 0.71 10.38
N VAL A 247 -0.17 0.32 9.13
CA VAL A 247 -0.73 -0.90 8.56
C VAL A 247 0.42 -1.89 8.35
N CYS A 248 0.23 -3.13 8.76
CA CYS A 248 1.22 -4.21 8.74
C CYS A 248 0.69 -5.37 7.88
N PRO A 249 0.78 -5.27 6.54
CA PRO A 249 0.24 -6.29 5.65
C PRO A 249 0.97 -7.63 5.77
N GLY A 250 0.26 -8.71 5.46
CA GLY A 250 0.84 -10.03 5.25
C GLY A 250 1.38 -10.23 3.83
N PRO A 251 1.30 -11.45 3.28
CA PRO A 251 1.66 -11.71 1.89
C PRO A 251 0.58 -11.18 0.95
N ILE A 252 0.87 -10.08 0.26
CA ILE A 252 -0.05 -9.41 -0.68
C ILE A 252 0.49 -9.54 -2.10
N TRP A 253 -0.37 -9.87 -3.06
CA TRP A 253 0.00 -9.94 -4.48
C TRP A 253 0.27 -8.54 -5.04
N THR A 254 1.54 -8.23 -5.32
CA THR A 254 2.02 -6.93 -5.84
C THR A 254 3.24 -7.15 -6.74
N PRO A 255 3.68 -6.13 -7.51
CA PRO A 255 4.86 -6.25 -8.38
C PRO A 255 6.17 -6.49 -7.61
N LEU A 256 6.20 -6.14 -6.32
CA LEU A 256 7.33 -6.37 -5.44
C LEU A 256 7.66 -7.87 -5.32
N ILE A 257 6.68 -8.76 -5.49
CA ILE A 257 6.87 -10.21 -5.34
C ILE A 257 7.75 -10.80 -6.45
N PRO A 258 7.36 -10.73 -7.74
CA PRO A 258 8.19 -11.26 -8.83
C PRO A 258 9.53 -10.51 -9.00
N ALA A 259 9.64 -9.27 -8.52
CA ALA A 259 10.89 -8.50 -8.62
C ALA A 259 11.95 -8.86 -7.56
N THR A 260 11.57 -9.56 -6.48
CA THR A 260 12.43 -9.63 -5.27
C THR A 260 12.49 -11.00 -4.59
N MET A 261 11.54 -11.90 -4.89
CA MET A 261 11.47 -13.24 -4.30
C MET A 261 11.92 -14.31 -5.28
N ASN A 262 12.65 -15.31 -4.79
CA ASN A 262 13.00 -16.48 -5.59
C ASN A 262 11.79 -17.39 -5.86
N GLU A 263 11.95 -18.34 -6.79
CA GLU A 263 10.89 -19.28 -7.18
C GLU A 263 10.27 -20.04 -6.00
N LYS A 264 11.09 -20.48 -5.05
CA LYS A 264 10.62 -21.21 -3.86
C LYS A 264 9.69 -20.35 -3.01
N ALA A 265 10.12 -19.13 -2.68
CA ALA A 265 9.34 -18.19 -1.89
C ALA A 265 8.03 -17.79 -2.58
N GLN A 266 8.02 -17.68 -3.91
CA GLN A 266 6.80 -17.41 -4.68
C GLN A 266 5.81 -18.59 -4.65
N LYS A 267 6.29 -19.84 -4.77
CA LYS A 267 5.44 -21.04 -4.66
C LYS A 267 4.80 -21.18 -3.28
N GLU A 268 5.50 -20.75 -2.24
CA GLU A 268 5.05 -20.80 -0.85
C GLU A 268 4.31 -19.51 -0.42
N PHE A 269 4.07 -18.57 -1.35
CA PHE A 269 3.49 -17.26 -1.07
C PHE A 269 2.00 -17.34 -0.71
N THR A 270 1.72 -17.62 0.56
CA THR A 270 0.36 -17.79 1.09
C THR A 270 0.25 -17.35 2.55
N SER A 271 -0.98 -17.28 3.05
CA SER A 271 -1.31 -16.97 4.45
C SER A 271 -2.08 -18.12 5.11
N PRO A 272 -2.35 -18.09 6.43
CA PRO A 272 -3.24 -19.05 7.09
C PRO A 272 -4.66 -19.14 6.48
N MET A 273 -5.14 -18.08 5.81
CA MET A 273 -6.37 -18.12 5.02
C MET A 273 -6.24 -18.94 3.72
N GLY A 274 -5.05 -19.47 3.42
CA GLY A 274 -4.76 -20.37 2.30
C GLY A 274 -4.66 -19.70 0.94
N ARG A 275 -4.42 -18.38 0.92
CA ARG A 275 -4.14 -17.58 -0.28
C ARG A 275 -3.34 -16.32 0.09
N PRO A 276 -2.68 -15.65 -0.86
CA PRO A 276 -2.24 -14.28 -0.66
C PRO A 276 -3.43 -13.32 -0.56
N GLY A 277 -3.23 -12.21 0.15
CA GLY A 277 -4.15 -11.09 0.17
C GLY A 277 -4.06 -10.26 -1.12
N GLN A 278 -5.11 -9.51 -1.40
CA GLN A 278 -5.15 -8.56 -2.52
C GLN A 278 -4.96 -7.11 -2.02
N PRO A 279 -4.40 -6.19 -2.84
CA PRO A 279 -4.19 -4.79 -2.46
C PRO A 279 -5.41 -4.09 -1.88
N SER A 280 -6.59 -4.31 -2.48
CA SER A 280 -7.89 -3.79 -2.02
C SER A 280 -8.20 -4.14 -0.56
N GLU A 281 -7.92 -5.37 -0.13
CA GLU A 281 -8.19 -5.82 1.25
C GLU A 281 -7.36 -5.02 2.26
N VAL A 282 -6.12 -4.64 1.90
CA VAL A 282 -5.24 -3.81 2.72
C VAL A 282 -5.66 -2.34 2.67
N ALA A 283 -6.02 -1.83 1.50
CA ALA A 283 -6.39 -0.43 1.30
C ALA A 283 -7.60 -0.01 2.15
N THR A 284 -8.52 -0.93 2.49
CA THR A 284 -9.61 -0.65 3.44
C THR A 284 -9.12 -0.25 4.84
N CYS A 285 -7.99 -0.79 5.32
CA CYS A 285 -7.38 -0.36 6.58
C CYS A 285 -6.89 1.08 6.49
N PHE A 286 -6.35 1.50 5.33
CA PHE A 286 -5.93 2.88 5.10
C PHE A 286 -7.14 3.83 5.06
N VAL A 287 -8.26 3.46 4.44
CA VAL A 287 -9.50 4.25 4.48
C VAL A 287 -9.97 4.44 5.92
N PHE A 288 -10.03 3.36 6.70
CA PHE A 288 -10.43 3.42 8.11
C PHE A 288 -9.50 4.34 8.93
N LEU A 289 -8.18 4.16 8.80
CA LEU A 289 -7.19 4.98 9.51
C LEU A 289 -7.15 6.43 9.04
N ALA A 290 -7.52 6.73 7.79
CA ALA A 290 -7.59 8.09 7.26
C ALA A 290 -8.84 8.85 7.73
N SER A 291 -9.93 8.13 7.99
CA SER A 291 -11.23 8.70 8.32
C SER A 291 -11.43 8.96 9.83
N ALA A 292 -12.56 9.59 10.18
CA ALA A 292 -12.97 9.79 11.56
C ALA A 292 -13.37 8.49 12.29
N ASP A 293 -13.56 7.39 11.55
CA ASP A 293 -13.89 6.08 12.14
C ASP A 293 -12.80 5.58 13.10
N SER A 294 -11.57 6.05 12.92
CA SER A 294 -10.41 5.75 13.76
C SER A 294 -10.01 6.90 14.69
N SER A 295 -10.96 7.78 15.04
CA SER A 295 -10.73 8.98 15.88
C SER A 295 -10.08 8.68 17.24
N PHE A 296 -10.29 7.49 17.80
CA PHE A 296 -9.69 7.04 19.05
C PHE A 296 -8.47 6.11 18.87
N MET A 297 -7.83 6.14 17.69
CA MET A 297 -6.64 5.34 17.39
C MET A 297 -5.46 6.21 16.97
N SER A 298 -4.39 6.16 17.75
CA SER A 298 -3.07 6.70 17.39
C SER A 298 -1.96 5.82 18.00
N GLY A 299 -0.87 5.65 17.27
CA GLY A 299 0.28 4.81 17.64
C GLY A 299 0.04 3.32 17.41
N GLN A 300 -1.07 2.94 16.78
CA GLN A 300 -1.52 1.56 16.65
C GLN A 300 -1.05 0.92 15.34
N SER A 301 -1.08 -0.41 15.29
CA SER A 301 -0.79 -1.21 14.09
C SER A 301 -2.00 -2.08 13.74
N LEU A 302 -2.48 -1.98 12.50
CA LEU A 302 -3.50 -2.89 11.96
C LEU A 302 -2.82 -4.00 11.15
N HIS A 303 -3.29 -5.24 11.30
CA HIS A 303 -2.65 -6.43 10.71
C HIS A 303 -3.55 -7.15 9.68
N PRO A 304 -3.77 -6.59 8.47
CA PRO A 304 -4.45 -7.30 7.39
C PRO A 304 -3.50 -8.36 6.77
N ASN A 305 -3.33 -9.50 7.45
CA ASN A 305 -2.27 -10.46 7.16
C ASN A 305 -2.73 -11.91 6.88
N GLY A 306 -4.04 -12.12 6.72
CA GLY A 306 -4.58 -13.44 6.41
C GLY A 306 -4.53 -14.43 7.57
N GLY A 307 -4.56 -13.95 8.82
CA GLY A 307 -4.68 -14.79 10.03
C GLY A 307 -3.35 -15.17 10.68
N VAL A 308 -2.25 -14.51 10.32
CA VAL A 308 -0.97 -14.70 11.01
C VAL A 308 -1.04 -14.05 12.39
N ILE A 309 -0.91 -14.85 13.45
CA ILE A 309 -0.86 -14.36 14.83
C ILE A 309 0.52 -13.75 15.09
N VAL A 310 0.55 -12.49 15.54
CA VAL A 310 1.77 -11.68 15.72
C VAL A 310 1.98 -11.23 17.17
N GLY A 311 1.27 -11.86 18.11
CA GLY A 311 1.26 -11.50 19.53
C GLY A 311 0.13 -10.53 19.92
N SER A 312 0.05 -10.24 21.22
CA SER A 312 -0.85 -9.27 21.86
C SER A 312 -0.14 -7.95 22.13
#